data_AF-A0A0B7MLS5-F1
#
_entry.id   AF-A0A0B7MLS5-F1
#
_cell.length_a   1.000
_cell.length_b   1.000
_cell.length_c   1.000
_cell.angle_alpha   90.00
_cell.angle_beta   90.00
_cell.angle_gamma   90.00
#
_symmetry.space_group_name_H-M   'P 1'
#
loop_
_entity.id
_entity.type
_entity.pdbx_description
1 polymer ?
#
loop_
_entity_poly.entity_id
_entity_poly.type
_entity_poly.pdbx_seq_one_letter_code
_entity_poly.pdbx_strand_id
1 'polypeptide(L)'
;MRDDVGAVIALESPFMCDIRGVENGEFVFIDEIYPVPVLNVYSDSSWSHLSEWPQYAENYTLLSDSDATAFNVCISGVGHFTLTDLALASPLLTRIFNGQKSTTDTEYCLKTINRVCLEFFDCYLKGEGEFASGGMY
;
A
#
# COMPACT_ATOMS: atom_id res chain seq x y z
N MET A 1 22.08 -1.44 -4.42
CA MET A 1 20.95 -2.37 -4.62
C MET A 1 20.96 -3.39 -3.49
N ARG A 2 19.80 -3.78 -2.95
CA ARG A 2 19.66 -4.79 -1.88
C ARG A 2 19.26 -6.11 -2.52
N ASP A 3 20.26 -6.85 -3.01
CA ASP A 3 20.04 -8.11 -3.76
C ASP A 3 19.53 -9.25 -2.86
N ASP A 4 19.48 -9.03 -1.55
CA ASP A 4 18.92 -9.93 -0.54
C ASP A 4 17.41 -9.75 -0.32
N VAL A 5 16.80 -8.72 -0.89
CA VAL A 5 15.35 -8.48 -0.82
C VAL A 5 14.70 -8.97 -2.11
N GLY A 6 13.80 -9.94 -2.03
CA GLY A 6 13.14 -10.53 -3.19
C GLY A 6 11.76 -9.96 -3.55
N ALA A 7 11.08 -9.29 -2.61
CA ALA A 7 9.78 -8.68 -2.79
C ALA A 7 9.49 -7.70 -1.64
N VAL A 8 8.61 -6.71 -1.87
CA VAL A 8 8.27 -5.65 -0.90
C VAL A 8 6.76 -5.53 -0.72
N ILE A 9 6.32 -5.32 0.52
CA ILE A 9 4.94 -4.91 0.83
C ILE A 9 4.98 -3.56 1.54
N ALA A 10 4.22 -2.59 1.03
CA ALA A 10 4.08 -1.26 1.60
C ALA A 10 2.65 -1.06 2.11
N LEU A 11 2.50 -0.85 3.42
CA LEU A 11 1.21 -0.56 4.04
C LEU A 11 1.03 0.96 4.13
N GLU A 12 0.19 1.50 3.27
CA GLU A 12 -0.16 2.92 3.14
C GLU A 12 1.06 3.84 3.24
N SER A 13 2.04 3.59 2.37
CA SER A 13 3.30 4.34 2.34
C SER A 13 3.51 4.98 0.96
N PRO A 14 3.91 6.26 0.90
CA PRO A 14 4.49 6.82 -0.30
C PRO A 14 5.89 6.23 -0.55
N PHE A 15 6.38 6.33 -1.79
CA PHE A 15 7.78 6.03 -2.17
C PHE A 15 8.75 7.11 -1.67
N MET A 16 8.71 7.43 -0.37
CA MET A 16 9.40 8.59 0.19
C MET A 16 10.93 8.54 0.02
N CYS A 17 11.51 7.35 0.08
CA CYS A 17 12.95 7.15 -0.13
C CYS A 17 13.39 7.28 -1.58
N ASP A 18 12.43 7.26 -2.52
CA ASP A 18 12.70 7.47 -3.94
C ASP A 18 12.65 8.95 -4.30
N ILE A 19 12.33 9.84 -3.35
CA ILE A 19 12.40 11.28 -3.52
C ILE A 19 13.87 11.72 -3.40
N ARG A 20 14.48 12.13 -4.51
CA ARG A 20 15.84 12.69 -4.55
C ARG A 20 15.92 14.13 -4.01
N GLY A 21 14.82 14.87 -4.09
CA GLY A 21 14.77 16.25 -3.64
C GLY A 21 13.44 16.92 -3.93
N VAL A 22 13.43 18.24 -3.73
CA VAL A 22 12.29 19.11 -4.06
C VAL A 22 12.79 20.20 -5.00
N GLU A 23 12.19 20.31 -6.18
CA GLU A 23 12.48 21.34 -7.17
C GLU A 23 11.20 22.11 -7.51
N ASN A 24 11.23 23.45 -7.40
CA ASN A 24 10.06 24.31 -7.64
C ASN A 24 8.80 23.95 -6.83
N GLY A 25 8.96 23.31 -5.67
CA GLY A 25 7.85 22.87 -4.82
C GLY A 25 7.31 21.47 -5.14
N GLU A 26 7.86 20.80 -6.16
CA GLU A 26 7.49 19.45 -6.57
C GLU A 26 8.55 18.43 -6.12
N PHE A 27 8.12 17.20 -5.83
CA PHE A 27 9.04 16.11 -5.52
C PHE A 27 9.70 15.59 -6.80
N VAL A 28 11.02 15.41 -6.73
CA VAL A 28 11.80 14.78 -7.81
C VAL A 28 12.08 13.35 -7.41
N PHE A 29 11.49 12.39 -8.13
CA PHE A 29 11.66 10.97 -7.86
C PHE A 29 12.87 10.36 -8.61
N ILE A 30 13.31 9.20 -8.15
CA ILE A 30 14.23 8.34 -8.89
C ILE A 30 13.47 7.80 -10.12
N ASP A 31 13.97 8.12 -11.31
CA ASP A 31 13.46 7.57 -12.57
C ASP A 31 14.12 6.20 -12.86
N GLU A 32 13.79 5.21 -12.04
CA GLU A 32 14.25 3.82 -12.18
C GLU A 32 13.08 2.86 -11.94
N ILE A 33 13.04 1.77 -12.71
CA ILE A 33 12.03 0.72 -12.53
C ILE A 33 12.23 0.08 -11.15
N TYR A 34 11.13 -0.11 -10.41
CA TYR A 34 11.20 -0.75 -9.11
C TYR A 34 11.77 -2.19 -9.26
N PRO A 35 12.86 -2.52 -8.57
CA PRO A 35 13.71 -3.65 -8.97
C PRO A 35 13.17 -5.02 -8.60
N VAL A 36 12.13 -5.07 -7.75
CA VAL A 36 11.51 -6.28 -7.23
C VAL A 36 9.99 -6.12 -7.20
N PRO A 37 9.23 -7.21 -7.18
CA PRO A 37 7.79 -7.16 -6.98
C PRO A 37 7.41 -6.32 -5.76
N VAL A 38 6.40 -5.47 -5.91
CA VAL A 38 5.88 -4.62 -4.83
C VAL A 38 4.37 -4.76 -4.72
N LEU A 39 3.88 -4.90 -3.49
CA LEU A 39 2.45 -4.82 -3.17
C LEU A 39 2.20 -3.60 -2.30
N ASN A 40 1.40 -2.66 -2.79
CA ASN A 40 0.91 -1.53 -2.00
C ASN A 40 -0.49 -1.85 -1.45
N VAL A 41 -0.69 -1.60 -0.16
CA VAL A 41 -1.99 -1.75 0.51
C VAL A 41 -2.45 -0.38 0.99
N TYR A 42 -3.65 0.03 0.61
CA TYR A 42 -4.22 1.34 0.89
C TYR A 42 -5.53 1.21 1.68
N SER A 43 -5.85 2.28 2.40
CA SER A 43 -7.19 2.59 2.88
C SER A 43 -7.81 3.72 2.05
N ASP A 44 -9.07 4.05 2.34
CA ASP A 44 -9.75 5.22 1.76
C ASP A 44 -9.03 6.54 2.08
N SER A 45 -8.16 6.57 3.09
CA SER A 45 -7.43 7.79 3.50
C SER A 45 -6.37 8.22 2.50
N SER A 46 -5.84 7.29 1.72
CA SER A 46 -4.78 7.55 0.74
C SER A 46 -5.24 7.27 -0.69
N TRP A 47 -6.04 6.22 -0.90
CA TRP A 47 -6.47 5.76 -2.22
C TRP A 47 -7.12 6.84 -3.09
N SER A 48 -8.03 7.62 -2.49
CA SER A 48 -8.73 8.72 -3.17
C SER A 48 -7.83 9.91 -3.51
N HIS A 49 -6.66 10.00 -2.87
CA HIS A 49 -5.74 11.13 -2.98
C HIS A 49 -4.43 10.79 -3.70
N LEU A 50 -4.26 9.56 -4.20
CA LEU A 50 -3.02 9.14 -4.88
C LEU A 50 -2.65 10.07 -6.05
N SER A 51 -3.64 10.53 -6.81
CA SER A 51 -3.44 11.48 -7.93
C SER A 51 -3.25 12.94 -7.51
N GLU A 52 -3.56 13.27 -6.26
CA GLU A 52 -3.62 14.65 -5.76
C GLU A 52 -2.40 15.01 -4.91
N TRP A 53 -1.90 14.05 -4.12
CA TRP A 53 -0.82 14.29 -3.17
C TRP A 53 0.53 14.03 -3.84
N PRO A 54 1.41 15.04 -3.95
CA PRO A 54 2.68 14.90 -4.68
C PRO A 54 3.55 13.73 -4.20
N GLN A 55 3.51 13.42 -2.90
CA GLN A 55 4.28 12.31 -2.33
C GLN A 55 3.82 10.92 -2.82
N TYR A 56 2.63 10.81 -3.40
CA TYR A 56 2.05 9.58 -3.96
C TYR A 56 2.10 9.56 -5.50
N ALA A 57 2.76 10.51 -6.15
CA ALA A 57 2.82 10.58 -7.61
C ALA A 57 3.32 9.26 -8.24
N GLU A 58 4.39 8.67 -7.70
CA GLU A 58 4.90 7.36 -8.18
C GLU A 58 3.94 6.22 -7.90
N ASN A 59 3.28 6.21 -6.74
CA ASN A 59 2.24 5.22 -6.45
C ASN A 59 1.11 5.30 -7.49
N TYR A 60 0.71 6.51 -7.89
CA TYR A 60 -0.32 6.73 -8.90
C TYR A 60 0.14 6.29 -10.30
N THR A 61 1.39 6.58 -10.68
CA THR A 61 1.98 6.12 -11.95
C THR A 61 1.94 4.59 -12.04
N LEU A 62 2.31 3.89 -10.95
CA LEU A 62 2.29 2.42 -10.87
C LEU A 62 0.88 1.80 -10.98
N LEU A 63 -0.21 2.57 -10.78
CA LEU A 63 -1.56 2.06 -11.01
C LEU A 63 -1.85 1.80 -12.50
N SER A 64 -1.16 2.52 -13.38
CA SER A 64 -1.41 2.49 -14.83
C SER A 64 -0.37 1.68 -15.61
N ASP A 65 0.66 1.18 -14.94
CA ASP A 65 1.72 0.39 -15.55
C ASP A 65 1.29 -1.08 -15.69
N SER A 66 0.95 -1.50 -16.91
CA SER A 66 0.45 -2.84 -17.21
C SER A 66 1.54 -3.93 -17.25
N ASP A 67 2.81 -3.56 -17.28
CA ASP A 67 3.95 -4.48 -17.40
C ASP A 67 4.73 -4.65 -16.08
N ALA A 68 4.36 -3.91 -15.02
CA ALA A 68 5.07 -3.92 -13.75
C ALA A 68 4.62 -5.04 -12.80
N THR A 69 5.57 -5.62 -12.06
CA THR A 69 5.33 -6.47 -10.89
C THR A 69 4.84 -5.68 -9.67
N ALA A 70 4.12 -4.58 -9.91
CA ALA A 70 3.56 -3.68 -8.92
C ALA A 70 2.06 -3.94 -8.79
N PHE A 71 1.63 -4.27 -7.58
CA PHE A 71 0.25 -4.58 -7.27
C PHE A 71 -0.30 -3.61 -6.26
N ASN A 72 -1.58 -3.32 -6.38
CA ASN A 72 -2.24 -2.33 -5.54
C ASN A 72 -3.54 -2.92 -5.01
N VAL A 73 -3.73 -2.79 -3.70
CA VAL A 73 -4.91 -3.25 -2.98
C VAL A 73 -5.47 -2.10 -2.18
N CYS A 74 -6.78 -1.88 -2.26
CA CYS A 74 -7.49 -0.92 -1.42
C CYS A 74 -8.51 -1.65 -0.56
N ILE A 75 -8.43 -1.49 0.76
CA ILE A 75 -9.47 -1.93 1.68
C ILE A 75 -10.46 -0.79 1.84
N SER A 76 -11.68 -0.97 1.36
CA SER A 76 -12.70 0.07 1.37
C SER A 76 -13.32 0.21 2.76
N GLY A 77 -13.82 1.40 3.09
CA GLY A 77 -14.56 1.66 4.33
C GLY A 77 -13.68 1.70 5.58
N VAL A 78 -12.37 1.87 5.43
CA VAL A 78 -11.41 1.95 6.54
C VAL A 78 -10.53 3.18 6.42
N GLY A 79 -10.02 3.67 7.56
CA GLY A 79 -9.01 4.73 7.59
C GLY A 79 -7.61 4.21 7.91
N HIS A 80 -6.59 5.06 7.77
CA HIS A 80 -5.16 4.75 7.97
C HIS A 80 -4.88 3.80 9.15
N PHE A 81 -5.34 4.17 10.35
CA PHE A 81 -5.04 3.40 11.56
C PHE A 81 -5.81 2.08 11.68
N THR A 82 -6.83 1.88 10.84
CA THR A 82 -7.57 0.60 10.76
C THR A 82 -6.77 -0.51 10.10
N LEU A 83 -5.68 -0.18 9.39
CA LEU A 83 -4.74 -1.13 8.83
C LEU A 83 -3.79 -1.74 9.88
N THR A 84 -3.95 -1.38 11.16
CA THR A 84 -3.04 -1.75 12.25
C THR A 84 -3.78 -2.38 13.43
N ASP A 85 -3.04 -3.07 14.30
CA ASP A 85 -3.58 -3.63 15.54
C ASP A 85 -4.11 -2.56 16.53
N LEU A 86 -3.79 -1.27 16.32
CA LEU A 86 -4.40 -0.19 17.11
C LEU A 86 -5.94 -0.23 17.01
N ALA A 87 -6.47 -0.67 15.88
CA ALA A 87 -7.90 -0.80 15.65
C ALA A 87 -8.56 -1.90 16.51
N LEU A 88 -7.81 -2.92 16.90
CA LEU A 88 -8.26 -3.95 17.84
C LEU A 88 -8.01 -3.52 19.29
N ALA A 89 -6.80 -3.02 19.57
CA ALA A 89 -6.38 -2.67 20.93
C ALA A 89 -7.09 -1.41 21.47
N SER A 90 -7.39 -0.45 20.61
CA SER A 90 -8.07 0.80 20.97
C SER A 90 -8.96 1.33 19.84
N PRO A 91 -10.19 0.78 19.68
CA PRO A 91 -11.13 1.24 18.66
C PRO A 91 -11.50 2.73 18.81
N LEU A 92 -11.52 3.24 20.05
CA LEU A 92 -11.83 4.64 20.32
C LEU A 92 -10.72 5.57 19.82
N LEU A 93 -9.45 5.29 20.12
CA LEU A 93 -8.33 6.10 19.65
C LEU A 93 -8.20 6.03 18.13
N THR A 94 -8.38 4.83 17.56
CA THR A 94 -8.39 4.63 16.11
C THR A 94 -9.43 5.52 15.42
N ARG A 95 -10.66 5.57 15.96
CA ARG A 95 -11.71 6.47 15.45
C ARG A 95 -11.33 7.94 15.55
N ILE A 96 -10.71 8.36 16.65
CA ILE A 96 -10.29 9.75 16.85
C ILE A 96 -9.21 10.11 15.83
N PHE A 97 -8.20 9.27 15.63
CA PHE A 97 -7.10 9.55 14.71
C PHE A 97 -7.51 9.47 13.24
N ASN A 98 -8.41 8.54 12.88
CA ASN A 98 -8.99 8.50 11.55
C ASN A 98 -10.01 9.63 11.30
N GLY A 99 -10.44 10.36 12.33
CA GLY A 99 -11.51 11.36 12.24
C GLY A 99 -12.92 10.77 12.01
N GLN A 100 -13.02 9.46 11.77
CA GLN A 100 -14.26 8.75 11.48
C GLN A 100 -14.20 7.29 11.93
N LYS A 101 -15.38 6.68 12.03
CA LYS A 101 -15.51 5.24 12.31
C LYS A 101 -15.48 4.49 10.99
N SER A 102 -14.65 3.45 10.90
CA SER A 102 -14.66 2.51 9.77
C SER A 102 -16.01 1.82 9.63
N THR A 103 -16.48 1.68 8.39
CA THR A 103 -17.69 0.92 8.05
C THR A 103 -17.39 -0.56 7.84
N THR A 104 -16.15 -0.88 7.49
CA THR A 104 -15.64 -2.24 7.37
C THR A 104 -15.20 -2.77 8.73
N ASP A 105 -15.48 -4.04 8.99
CA ASP A 105 -15.10 -4.72 10.22
C ASP A 105 -13.58 -4.80 10.37
N THR A 106 -13.07 -4.53 11.58
CA THR A 106 -11.64 -4.48 11.85
C THR A 106 -10.98 -5.85 11.68
N GLU A 107 -11.59 -6.93 12.17
CA GLU A 107 -11.00 -8.26 12.00
C GLU A 107 -10.98 -8.67 10.53
N TYR A 108 -12.03 -8.36 9.79
CA TYR A 108 -12.08 -8.59 8.35
C TYR A 108 -10.98 -7.82 7.61
N CYS A 109 -10.79 -6.53 7.92
CA CYS A 109 -9.71 -5.71 7.38
C CYS A 109 -8.34 -6.39 7.58
N LEU A 110 -7.99 -6.72 8.82
CA LEU A 110 -6.68 -7.29 9.14
C LEU A 110 -6.49 -8.70 8.57
N LYS A 111 -7.53 -9.54 8.57
CA LYS A 111 -7.48 -10.86 7.92
C LYS A 111 -7.32 -10.75 6.41
N THR A 112 -7.92 -9.74 5.78
CA THR A 112 -7.77 -9.49 4.34
C THR A 112 -6.34 -9.06 4.03
N ILE A 113 -5.77 -8.11 4.78
CA ILE A 113 -4.37 -7.70 4.64
C ILE A 113 -3.45 -8.92 4.78
N ASN A 114 -3.61 -9.70 5.85
CA ASN A 114 -2.78 -10.88 6.10
C ASN A 114 -2.86 -11.91 4.97
N ARG A 115 -4.07 -12.18 4.45
CA ARG A 115 -4.26 -13.10 3.33
C ARG A 115 -3.54 -12.62 2.08
N VAL A 116 -3.78 -11.38 1.66
CA VAL A 116 -3.19 -10.82 0.43
C VAL A 116 -1.67 -10.77 0.56
N CYS A 117 -1.13 -10.35 1.70
CA CYS A 117 0.32 -10.33 1.94
C CYS A 117 0.95 -11.72 1.86
N LEU A 118 0.26 -12.73 2.42
CA LEU A 118 0.73 -14.11 2.36
C LEU A 118 0.73 -14.64 0.93
N GLU A 119 -0.38 -14.46 0.20
CA GLU A 119 -0.50 -14.86 -1.21
C GLU A 119 0.59 -14.21 -2.09
N PHE A 120 0.89 -12.93 -1.84
CA PHE A 120 1.95 -12.21 -2.55
C PHE A 120 3.33 -12.81 -2.28
N PHE A 121 3.68 -13.04 -1.02
CA PHE A 121 4.97 -13.63 -0.69
C PHE A 121 5.10 -15.10 -1.09
N ASP A 122 4.03 -15.88 -1.02
CA ASP A 122 4.02 -17.26 -1.51
C ASP A 122 4.34 -17.30 -3.01
N CYS A 123 3.74 -16.40 -3.81
CA CYS A 123 4.03 -16.29 -5.23
C CYS A 123 5.49 -15.86 -5.49
N TYR A 124 5.94 -14.74 -4.92
CA TYR A 124 7.20 -14.11 -5.32
C TYR A 124 8.45 -14.57 -4.56
N LEU A 125 8.29 -15.14 -3.36
CA LEU A 125 9.42 -15.62 -2.55
C LEU A 125 9.50 -17.15 -2.50
N LYS A 126 8.39 -17.87 -2.70
CA LYS A 126 8.35 -19.33 -2.67
C LYS A 126 8.08 -19.98 -4.02
N GLY A 127 7.63 -19.21 -5.01
CA GLY A 127 7.25 -19.75 -6.32
C GLY A 127 5.97 -20.57 -6.27
N GLU A 128 5.07 -20.26 -5.33
CA GLU A 128 3.82 -20.98 -5.11
C GLU A 128 2.63 -20.18 -5.67
N GLY A 129 1.96 -20.73 -6.69
CA GLY A 129 0.75 -20.13 -7.27
C GLY A 129 0.99 -18.85 -8.09
N GLU A 130 -0.10 -18.15 -8.39
CA GLU A 130 -0.11 -16.86 -9.09
C GLU A 130 -0.77 -15.81 -8.20
N PHE A 131 -0.19 -14.61 -8.16
CA PHE A 131 -0.79 -13.50 -7.42
C PHE A 131 -1.85 -12.81 -8.28
N ALA A 132 -3.13 -12.99 -7.91
CA ALA A 132 -4.29 -12.40 -8.59
C ALA A 132 -5.15 -11.52 -7.67
N SER A 133 -4.68 -11.26 -6.45
CA SER A 133 -5.42 -10.55 -5.38
C SER A 133 -5.22 -9.03 -5.43
N GLY A 134 -5.08 -8.45 -6.63
CA GLY A 134 -5.08 -7.00 -6.80
C GLY A 134 -6.51 -6.44 -6.86
N GLY A 135 -6.71 -5.21 -6.36
CA GLY A 135 -7.97 -4.48 -6.50
C GLY A 135 -8.61 -4.01 -5.19
N MET A 136 -9.92 -3.77 -5.24
CA MET A 136 -10.70 -3.25 -4.12
C MET A 136 -11.35 -4.40 -3.32
N TYR A 137 -11.28 -4.28 -2.00
CA TYR A 137 -11.88 -5.19 -1.03
C TYR A 137 -12.88 -4.45 -0.14
#